data_AF-I4MV73-F1
#
_entry.id   AF-I4MV73-F1
#
_cell.length_a   1.000
_cell.length_b   1.000
_cell.length_c   1.000
_cell.angle_alpha   90.00
_cell.angle_beta   90.00
_cell.angle_gamma   90.00
#
_symmetry.space_group_name_H-M   'P 1'
#
loop_
_entity.id
_entity.type
_entity.pdbx_description
1 polymer ?
#
loop_
_entity_poly.entity_id
_entity_poly.type
_entity_poly.pdbx_seq_one_letter_code
_entity_poly.pdbx_strand_id
1 'polypeptide(L)'
;MQCFERFKKEYGHLLNGQFHKKFKKITDQSFEKTKEQILQSKPNEKYEWELSSAKSVSEAAEYSLAILNSQEVHGDSRRSFIKLTLPWETLKQPSGVQHYHQWLFYLCNQIQADHGYGGLSSALPYDHYNYEPIEYQLAQQHPGLEVDSLVINFALELVNSIKGANWYTILSTKFIDKLGGLDSITKALTKHTDIQIFSYDCGTIIRAGDYPELGSQQGDNPEAYVAVNRVIKPIRIAKPDQLHTYSAYGNTFDEESSKRWYARFDEAEEITRSPRRLAAGEHCSVAGFWYSPANNNVRQRFKQGEVMPEFKESSWGATFWYWSGEE
;
A
#
# COMPACT_ATOMS: atom_id res chain seq x y z
N MET A 1 -15.63 -10.77 17.76
CA MET A 1 -15.87 -10.18 19.11
C MET A 1 -14.64 -10.22 20.00
N GLN A 2 -13.92 -11.35 20.06
CA GLN A 2 -12.71 -11.51 20.89
C GLN A 2 -11.68 -10.38 20.71
N CYS A 3 -11.49 -9.86 19.48
CA CYS A 3 -10.62 -8.71 19.23
C CYS A 3 -11.01 -7.47 20.03
N PHE A 4 -12.30 -7.14 20.10
CA PHE A 4 -12.83 -5.98 20.82
C PHE A 4 -12.73 -6.17 22.33
N GLU A 5 -12.97 -7.38 22.83
CA GLU A 5 -12.80 -7.71 24.25
C GLU A 5 -11.34 -7.59 24.69
N ARG A 6 -10.41 -8.12 23.89
CA ARG A 6 -8.97 -7.98 24.13
C ARG A 6 -8.56 -6.51 24.12
N PHE A 7 -9.04 -5.74 23.15
CA PHE A 7 -8.66 -4.34 23.00
C PHE A 7 -9.20 -3.50 24.16
N LYS A 8 -10.46 -3.71 24.56
CA LYS A 8 -11.03 -3.07 25.74
C LYS A 8 -10.32 -3.48 27.03
N LYS A 9 -9.90 -4.75 27.17
CA LYS A 9 -9.14 -5.20 28.33
C LYS A 9 -7.82 -4.45 28.48
N GLU A 10 -7.13 -4.21 27.36
CA GLU A 10 -5.80 -3.61 27.36
C GLU A 10 -5.86 -2.07 27.43
N TYR A 11 -6.68 -1.45 26.59
CA TYR A 11 -6.72 0.00 26.42
C TYR A 11 -7.97 0.66 27.00
N GLY A 12 -8.86 -0.10 27.65
CA GLY A 12 -10.17 0.41 28.09
C GLY A 12 -10.12 1.63 29.01
N HIS A 13 -9.02 1.82 29.75
CA HIS A 13 -8.78 2.98 30.59
C HIS A 13 -8.43 4.27 29.81
N LEU A 14 -8.07 4.14 28.52
CA LEU A 14 -7.77 5.23 27.59
C LEU A 14 -8.95 5.55 26.66
N LEU A 15 -9.99 4.70 26.63
CA LEU A 15 -11.13 4.86 25.72
C LEU A 15 -12.16 5.84 26.29
N ASN A 16 -12.64 6.73 25.44
CA ASN A 16 -13.65 7.73 25.78
C ASN A 16 -15.03 7.35 25.22
N GLY A 17 -15.06 6.67 24.08
CA GLY A 17 -16.31 6.38 23.37
C GLY A 17 -16.27 5.15 22.50
N GLN A 18 -17.42 4.90 21.88
CA GLN A 18 -17.60 3.92 20.81
C GLN A 18 -18.57 4.46 19.78
N PHE A 19 -18.36 4.08 18.52
CA PHE A 19 -19.27 4.38 17.42
C PHE A 19 -19.95 3.09 16.94
N HIS A 20 -21.29 3.04 17.05
CA HIS A 20 -22.11 2.03 16.39
C HIS A 20 -23.45 2.68 16.03
N LYS A 21 -23.65 3.02 14.75
CA LYS A 21 -24.73 3.88 14.22
C LYS A 21 -24.69 5.34 14.70
N LYS A 22 -24.24 5.57 15.93
CA LYS A 22 -23.97 6.87 16.54
C LYS A 22 -22.86 6.74 17.56
N PHE A 23 -22.17 7.86 17.81
CA PHE A 23 -21.16 7.96 18.86
C PHE A 23 -21.81 8.00 20.24
N LYS A 24 -21.25 7.27 21.20
CA LYS A 24 -21.69 7.27 22.61
C LYS A 24 -20.51 7.00 23.54
N LYS A 25 -20.61 7.47 24.78
CA LYS A 25 -19.63 7.15 25.83
C LYS A 25 -19.54 5.64 26.04
N ILE A 26 -18.32 5.14 26.19
CA ILE A 26 -18.07 3.73 26.48
C ILE A 26 -18.18 3.47 27.99
N THR A 27 -18.95 2.44 28.34
CA THR A 27 -19.07 1.84 29.68
C THR A 27 -19.17 0.33 29.50
N ASP A 28 -19.01 -0.46 30.56
CA ASP A 28 -19.18 -1.92 30.45
C ASP A 28 -20.58 -2.28 29.94
N GLN A 29 -21.61 -1.64 30.47
CA GLN A 29 -22.99 -1.82 30.02
C GLN A 29 -23.17 -1.41 28.55
N SER A 30 -22.61 -0.27 28.13
CA SER A 30 -22.77 0.19 26.75
C SER A 30 -22.00 -0.66 25.76
N PHE A 31 -20.86 -1.23 26.18
CA PHE A 31 -20.04 -2.18 25.41
C PHE A 31 -20.77 -3.51 25.22
N GLU A 32 -21.23 -4.16 26.29
CA GLU A 32 -21.96 -5.44 26.18
C GLU A 32 -23.24 -5.28 25.37
N LYS A 33 -23.98 -4.18 25.55
CA LYS A 33 -25.16 -3.90 24.73
C LYS A 33 -24.84 -3.80 23.24
N THR A 34 -23.75 -3.14 22.84
CA THR A 34 -23.37 -3.07 21.41
C THR A 34 -22.94 -4.44 20.89
N LYS A 35 -22.17 -5.20 21.68
CA LYS A 35 -21.75 -6.55 21.34
C LYS A 35 -22.94 -7.48 21.10
N GLU A 36 -23.94 -7.46 21.98
CA GLU A 36 -25.20 -8.21 21.80
C GLU A 36 -25.94 -7.80 20.53
N GLN A 37 -26.04 -6.50 20.25
CA GLN A 37 -26.68 -5.99 19.04
C GLN A 37 -26.01 -6.50 17.76
N ILE A 38 -24.68 -6.55 17.74
CA ILE A 38 -23.92 -7.06 16.59
C ILE A 38 -24.07 -8.58 16.48
N LEU A 39 -24.02 -9.32 17.59
CA LEU A 39 -24.22 -10.78 17.58
C LEU A 39 -25.63 -11.19 17.12
N GLN A 40 -26.61 -10.31 17.29
CA GLN A 40 -27.99 -10.49 16.81
C GLN A 40 -28.22 -9.98 15.38
N SER A 41 -27.20 -9.41 14.73
CA SER A 41 -27.32 -8.92 13.35
C SER A 41 -27.60 -10.06 12.38
N LYS A 42 -28.44 -9.78 11.38
CA LYS A 42 -28.76 -10.77 10.34
C LYS A 42 -27.64 -10.85 9.29
N PRO A 43 -27.52 -11.96 8.54
CA PRO A 43 -26.42 -12.13 7.60
C PRO A 43 -26.31 -11.04 6.51
N ASN A 44 -27.43 -10.40 6.15
CA ASN A 44 -27.45 -9.31 5.15
C ASN A 44 -27.52 -7.90 5.78
N GLU A 45 -27.26 -7.77 7.07
CA GLU A 45 -27.16 -6.48 7.74
C GLU A 45 -25.71 -6.03 7.84
N LYS A 46 -25.48 -4.77 7.46
CA LYS A 46 -24.18 -4.12 7.63
C LYS A 46 -24.12 -3.49 9.02
N TYR A 47 -23.02 -3.70 9.71
CA TYR A 47 -22.66 -3.06 10.97
C TYR A 47 -21.25 -2.49 10.90
N GLU A 48 -21.10 -1.37 11.56
CA GLU A 48 -19.83 -0.73 11.84
C GLU A 48 -19.69 -0.65 13.36
N TRP A 49 -18.50 -0.91 13.87
CA TRP A 49 -18.20 -0.70 15.27
C TRP A 49 -16.78 -0.20 15.46
N GLU A 50 -16.63 0.90 16.19
CA GLU A 50 -15.34 1.42 16.62
C GLU A 50 -15.33 1.59 18.14
N LEU A 51 -14.24 1.16 18.78
CA LEU A 51 -13.85 1.63 20.11
C LEU A 51 -12.80 2.71 19.95
N SER A 52 -12.94 3.83 20.65
CA SER A 52 -12.15 5.02 20.35
C SER A 52 -11.74 5.79 21.61
N SER A 53 -10.50 6.30 21.62
CA SER A 53 -10.03 7.29 22.58
C SER A 53 -10.47 8.72 22.26
N ALA A 54 -11.08 8.99 21.09
CA ALA A 54 -11.64 10.31 20.78
C ALA A 54 -12.83 10.63 21.70
N LYS A 55 -13.04 11.91 22.04
CA LYS A 55 -14.21 12.32 22.84
C LYS A 55 -15.46 12.56 22.00
N SER A 56 -15.29 12.71 20.69
CA SER A 56 -16.38 12.92 19.73
C SER A 56 -15.96 12.44 18.34
N VAL A 57 -16.90 12.45 17.39
CA VAL A 57 -16.64 12.11 15.98
C VAL A 57 -15.71 13.09 15.27
N SER A 58 -15.57 14.31 15.79
CA SER A 58 -14.73 15.38 15.22
C SER A 58 -13.32 15.42 15.81
N GLU A 59 -12.96 14.47 16.67
CA GLU A 59 -11.62 14.32 17.23
C GLU A 59 -10.96 13.06 16.66
N ALA A 60 -9.68 13.15 16.31
CA ALA A 60 -8.89 11.99 15.91
C ALA A 60 -8.56 11.11 17.12
N ALA A 61 -8.72 9.80 16.98
CA ALA A 61 -8.41 8.83 18.03
C ALA A 61 -6.93 8.45 18.01
N GLU A 62 -6.26 8.53 19.16
CA GLU A 62 -4.92 7.95 19.35
C GLU A 62 -4.97 6.42 19.42
N TYR A 63 -6.00 5.88 20.09
CA TYR A 63 -6.25 4.45 20.23
C TYR A 63 -7.61 4.14 19.63
N SER A 64 -7.66 3.27 18.62
CA SER A 64 -8.93 2.74 18.14
C SER A 64 -8.86 1.32 17.59
N LEU A 65 -9.97 0.60 17.71
CA LEU A 65 -10.22 -0.65 16.99
C LEU A 65 -11.55 -0.51 16.27
N ALA A 66 -11.51 -0.53 14.95
CA ALA A 66 -12.67 -0.36 14.08
C ALA A 66 -12.91 -1.63 13.26
N ILE A 67 -14.18 -1.94 12.97
CA ILE A 67 -14.59 -3.03 12.10
C ILE A 67 -15.76 -2.59 11.24
N LEU A 68 -15.79 -3.10 10.01
CA LEU A 68 -16.94 -3.02 9.11
C LEU A 68 -17.12 -4.36 8.41
N ASN A 69 -18.33 -4.92 8.45
CA ASN A 69 -18.64 -6.14 7.70
C ASN A 69 -19.17 -5.86 6.29
N SER A 70 -19.14 -6.91 5.46
CA SER A 70 -19.90 -7.03 4.23
C SER A 70 -21.18 -7.85 4.45
N GLN A 71 -22.17 -7.67 3.58
CA GLN A 71 -23.42 -8.45 3.60
C GLN A 71 -23.18 -9.83 2.97
N GLU A 72 -23.79 -10.88 3.54
CA GLU A 72 -23.64 -12.27 3.07
C GLU A 72 -24.03 -12.46 1.59
N VAL A 73 -25.04 -11.73 1.09
CA VAL A 73 -25.46 -11.74 -0.32
C VAL A 73 -24.34 -11.41 -1.30
N HIS A 74 -23.30 -10.70 -0.85
CA HIS A 74 -22.14 -10.42 -1.67
C HIS A 74 -21.11 -11.56 -1.69
N GLY A 75 -21.18 -12.52 -0.77
CA GLY A 75 -20.17 -13.58 -0.64
C GLY A 75 -18.75 -13.02 -0.70
N ASP A 76 -17.91 -13.63 -1.53
CA ASP A 76 -16.51 -13.23 -1.71
C ASP A 76 -16.32 -12.00 -2.61
N SER A 77 -17.39 -11.32 -3.05
CA SER A 77 -17.29 -10.13 -3.90
C SER A 77 -17.14 -8.82 -3.13
N ARG A 78 -17.23 -8.83 -1.79
CA ARG A 78 -16.96 -7.66 -0.95
C ARG A 78 -16.16 -8.03 0.28
N ARG A 79 -15.17 -7.20 0.61
CA ARG A 79 -14.34 -7.39 1.80
C ARG A 79 -14.93 -6.69 3.03
N SER A 80 -14.83 -7.37 4.16
CA SER A 80 -14.91 -6.77 5.49
C SER A 80 -13.50 -6.30 5.90
N PHE A 81 -13.39 -5.39 6.87
CA PHE A 81 -12.08 -5.04 7.43
C PHE A 81 -12.13 -4.92 8.94
N ILE A 82 -10.96 -5.06 9.55
CA ILE A 82 -10.66 -4.65 10.92
C ILE A 82 -9.44 -3.73 10.87
N LYS A 83 -9.47 -2.62 11.62
CA LYS A 83 -8.41 -1.62 11.67
C LYS A 83 -8.03 -1.34 13.12
N LEU A 84 -6.75 -1.41 13.41
CA LEU A 84 -6.17 -1.06 14.70
C LEU A 84 -5.32 0.21 14.54
N THR A 85 -5.61 1.21 15.36
CA THR A 85 -4.84 2.45 15.47
C THR A 85 -4.23 2.51 16.86
N LEU A 86 -2.91 2.71 16.92
CA LEU A 86 -2.15 2.98 18.14
C LEU A 86 -1.28 4.22 17.90
N PRO A 87 -0.98 5.03 18.93
CA PRO A 87 -0.11 6.18 18.76
C PRO A 87 1.31 5.72 18.44
N TRP A 88 2.03 6.49 17.61
CA TRP A 88 3.39 6.12 17.18
C TRP A 88 4.36 6.04 18.37
N GLU A 89 4.09 6.74 19.46
CA GLU A 89 4.80 6.65 20.74
C GLU A 89 4.83 5.23 21.30
N THR A 90 3.88 4.37 20.93
CA THR A 90 3.87 2.94 21.27
C THR A 90 5.18 2.28 20.81
N LEU A 91 5.68 2.66 19.63
CA LEU A 91 6.92 2.09 19.07
C LEU A 91 8.18 2.52 19.83
N LYS A 92 8.10 3.61 20.62
CA LYS A 92 9.21 4.07 21.46
C LYS A 92 9.32 3.32 22.79
N GLN A 93 8.27 2.60 23.18
CA GLN A 93 8.30 1.82 24.41
C GLN A 93 9.23 0.60 24.26
N PRO A 94 9.82 0.10 25.35
CA PRO A 94 10.49 -1.19 25.33
C PRO A 94 9.58 -2.26 24.73
N SER A 95 10.07 -2.99 23.72
CA SER A 95 9.28 -3.99 22.99
C SER A 95 8.06 -3.46 22.22
N GLY A 96 7.96 -2.15 21.98
CA GLY A 96 6.83 -1.53 21.27
C GLY A 96 6.56 -2.12 19.88
N VAL A 97 7.62 -2.38 19.10
CA VAL A 97 7.51 -3.07 17.80
C VAL A 97 6.97 -4.49 17.95
N GLN A 98 7.46 -5.24 18.95
CA GLN A 98 6.98 -6.60 19.23
C GLN A 98 5.52 -6.60 19.68
N HIS A 99 5.12 -5.60 20.46
CA HIS A 99 3.75 -5.41 20.92
C HIS A 99 2.80 -5.16 19.75
N TYR A 100 3.16 -4.23 18.86
CA TYR A 100 2.41 -3.98 17.63
C TYR A 100 2.33 -5.24 16.75
N HIS A 101 3.44 -5.95 16.57
CA HIS A 101 3.49 -7.21 15.84
C HIS A 101 2.52 -8.25 16.43
N GLN A 102 2.51 -8.44 17.75
CA GLN A 102 1.62 -9.39 18.42
C GLN A 102 0.14 -9.04 18.24
N TRP A 103 -0.20 -7.75 18.24
CA TRP A 103 -1.54 -7.29 17.94
C TRP A 103 -1.93 -7.59 16.50
N LEU A 104 -1.10 -7.21 15.53
CA LEU A 104 -1.32 -7.48 14.10
C LEU A 104 -1.45 -8.98 13.84
N PHE A 105 -0.53 -9.78 14.38
CA PHE A 105 -0.54 -11.25 14.28
C PHE A 105 -1.82 -11.85 14.87
N TYR A 106 -2.24 -11.39 16.04
CA TYR A 106 -3.48 -11.83 16.67
C TYR A 106 -4.69 -11.52 15.79
N LEU A 107 -4.81 -10.29 15.28
CA LEU A 107 -5.92 -9.91 14.39
C LEU A 107 -5.94 -10.78 13.13
N CYS A 108 -4.79 -10.99 12.48
CA CYS A 108 -4.70 -11.81 11.27
C CYS A 108 -5.24 -13.23 11.48
N ASN A 109 -4.88 -13.88 12.60
CA ASN A 109 -5.38 -15.22 12.92
C ASN A 109 -6.87 -15.21 13.29
N GLN A 110 -7.32 -14.22 14.07
CA GLN A 110 -8.71 -14.15 14.53
C GLN A 110 -9.72 -13.95 13.40
N ILE A 111 -9.35 -13.17 12.39
CA ILE A 111 -10.23 -12.87 11.25
C ILE A 111 -9.88 -13.66 9.99
N GLN A 112 -8.86 -14.53 10.05
CA GLN A 112 -8.31 -15.25 8.89
C GLN A 112 -8.07 -14.29 7.72
N ALA A 113 -7.28 -13.24 7.97
CA ALA A 113 -7.13 -12.13 7.03
C ALA A 113 -6.72 -12.61 5.62
N ASP A 114 -7.45 -12.14 4.59
CA ASP A 114 -7.11 -12.44 3.19
C ASP A 114 -5.89 -11.62 2.72
N HIS A 115 -5.84 -10.36 3.12
CA HIS A 115 -4.68 -9.48 2.94
C HIS A 115 -4.82 -8.26 3.86
N GLY A 116 -3.79 -7.41 3.91
CA GLY A 116 -3.80 -6.18 4.69
C GLY A 116 -2.45 -5.48 4.71
N TYR A 117 -2.38 -4.36 5.40
CA TYR A 117 -1.16 -3.58 5.58
C TYR A 117 -1.11 -2.99 7.00
N GLY A 118 0.09 -2.61 7.43
CA GLY A 118 0.33 -1.86 8.66
C GLY A 118 1.53 -0.92 8.48
N GLY A 119 1.48 0.25 9.10
CA GLY A 119 2.47 1.31 8.87
C GLY A 119 2.09 2.61 9.57
N LEU A 120 2.70 3.72 9.15
CA LEU A 120 2.36 5.05 9.62
C LEU A 120 1.25 5.65 8.74
N SER A 121 0.22 6.19 9.36
CA SER A 121 -0.86 6.93 8.69
C SER A 121 -1.21 8.17 9.49
N SER A 122 -1.92 9.11 8.85
CA SER A 122 -2.53 10.22 9.59
C SER A 122 -3.66 9.69 10.49
N ALA A 123 -3.68 10.09 11.76
CA ALA A 123 -4.84 9.88 12.61
C ALA A 123 -5.89 10.94 12.26
N LEU A 124 -6.96 10.53 11.59
CA LEU A 124 -8.03 11.42 11.14
C LEU A 124 -9.30 11.20 11.99
N PRO A 125 -10.11 12.25 12.21
CA PRO A 125 -11.41 12.09 12.85
C PRO A 125 -12.40 11.37 11.90
N TYR A 126 -13.60 11.05 12.39
CA TYR A 126 -14.61 10.36 11.59
C TYR A 126 -15.03 11.21 10.37
N ASP A 127 -15.06 12.54 10.48
CA ASP A 127 -15.26 13.51 9.40
C ASP A 127 -13.98 13.83 8.61
N HIS A 128 -13.20 12.78 8.32
CA HIS A 128 -11.91 12.83 7.62
C HIS A 128 -11.91 13.63 6.31
N TYR A 129 -13.03 13.73 5.58
CA TYR A 129 -13.16 14.49 4.32
C TYR A 129 -12.67 15.94 4.42
N ASN A 130 -12.81 16.57 5.60
CA ASN A 130 -12.34 17.94 5.85
C ASN A 130 -10.80 18.03 5.96
N TYR A 131 -10.15 16.89 6.17
CA TYR A 131 -8.72 16.76 6.47
C TYR A 131 -7.96 15.98 5.40
N GLU A 132 -8.65 15.43 4.38
CA GLU A 132 -8.05 14.81 3.20
C GLU A 132 -6.98 15.70 2.53
N PRO A 133 -7.13 17.04 2.40
CA PRO A 133 -6.07 17.88 1.84
C PRO A 133 -4.75 17.85 2.61
N ILE A 134 -4.81 17.69 3.94
CA ILE A 134 -3.62 17.60 4.80
C ILE A 134 -2.96 16.22 4.62
N GLU A 135 -3.75 15.14 4.61
CA GLU A 135 -3.25 13.80 4.33
C GLU A 135 -2.60 13.73 2.94
N TYR A 136 -3.21 14.37 1.93
CA TYR A 136 -2.66 14.49 0.58
C TYR A 136 -1.29 15.16 0.61
N GLN A 137 -1.18 16.35 1.22
CA GLN A 137 0.07 17.09 1.29
C GLN A 137 1.18 16.28 1.98
N LEU A 138 0.87 15.64 3.11
CA LEU A 138 1.83 14.82 3.84
C LEU A 138 2.27 13.59 3.03
N ALA A 139 1.34 12.92 2.36
CA ALA A 139 1.64 11.74 1.53
C ALA A 139 2.46 12.09 0.27
N GLN A 140 2.36 13.31 -0.26
CA GLN A 140 3.26 13.79 -1.32
C GLN A 140 4.69 14.01 -0.82
N GLN A 141 4.87 14.35 0.45
CA GLN A 141 6.17 14.60 1.07
C GLN A 141 6.82 13.32 1.59
N HIS A 142 6.02 12.34 1.98
CA HIS A 142 6.42 11.12 2.68
C HIS A 142 5.83 9.88 2.00
N PRO A 143 6.53 9.25 1.05
CA PRO A 143 6.05 8.06 0.34
C PRO A 143 5.71 6.88 1.25
N GLY A 144 6.36 6.76 2.41
CA GLY A 144 6.08 5.74 3.41
C GLY A 144 4.78 5.95 4.20
N LEU A 145 4.17 7.15 4.11
CA LEU A 145 2.89 7.45 4.76
C LEU A 145 1.74 6.75 4.02
N GLU A 146 1.00 5.94 4.76
CA GLU A 146 -0.20 5.27 4.28
C GLU A 146 -1.38 6.25 4.20
N VAL A 147 -2.04 6.29 3.05
CA VAL A 147 -3.27 7.08 2.84
C VAL A 147 -4.45 6.20 3.23
N ASP A 148 -5.01 6.42 4.41
CA ASP A 148 -5.92 5.47 5.07
C ASP A 148 -7.29 6.05 5.44
N SER A 149 -7.62 7.23 4.89
CA SER A 149 -8.91 7.91 5.06
C SER A 149 -10.11 7.12 4.51
N LEU A 150 -9.96 6.42 3.38
CA LEU A 150 -11.07 5.77 2.67
C LEU A 150 -11.00 4.23 2.61
N VAL A 151 -10.56 3.55 3.67
CA VAL A 151 -10.51 2.07 3.73
C VAL A 151 -11.82 1.41 3.27
N ILE A 152 -12.97 2.04 3.57
CA ILE A 152 -14.32 1.55 3.25
C ILE A 152 -14.58 1.49 1.73
N ASN A 153 -13.98 2.39 0.94
CA ASN A 153 -14.28 2.51 -0.49
C ASN A 153 -13.56 1.45 -1.34
N PHE A 154 -12.45 0.89 -0.86
CA PHE A 154 -11.67 -0.10 -1.61
C PHE A 154 -12.22 -1.54 -1.53
N ALA A 155 -13.38 -1.75 -0.87
CA ALA A 155 -13.89 -3.08 -0.54
C ALA A 155 -14.22 -3.96 -1.76
N LEU A 156 -14.47 -3.37 -2.93
CA LEU A 156 -14.67 -4.09 -4.20
C LEU A 156 -13.36 -4.37 -4.93
N GLU A 157 -12.47 -3.38 -4.99
CA GLU A 157 -11.26 -3.46 -5.81
C GLU A 157 -10.21 -4.41 -5.20
N LEU A 158 -10.20 -4.52 -3.87
CA LEU A 158 -9.25 -5.35 -3.13
C LEU A 158 -9.70 -6.82 -2.97
N VAL A 159 -10.73 -7.26 -3.68
CA VAL A 159 -11.19 -8.67 -3.64
C VAL A 159 -10.13 -9.63 -4.22
N ASN A 160 -9.49 -9.24 -5.31
CA ASN A 160 -8.53 -10.07 -6.05
C ASN A 160 -7.16 -9.43 -6.19
N SER A 161 -6.98 -8.29 -5.54
CA SER A 161 -5.76 -7.50 -5.55
C SER A 161 -5.49 -6.93 -4.16
N ILE A 162 -4.25 -6.53 -3.92
CA ILE A 162 -3.86 -5.84 -2.69
C ILE A 162 -3.57 -4.36 -2.97
N LYS A 163 -3.62 -3.54 -1.93
CA LYS A 163 -3.37 -2.09 -2.05
C LYS A 163 -1.92 -1.80 -2.43
N GLY A 164 -0.97 -2.41 -1.73
CA GLY A 164 0.46 -2.23 -1.98
C GLY A 164 1.32 -2.59 -0.78
N ALA A 165 2.60 -2.24 -0.85
CA ALA A 165 3.57 -2.50 0.22
C ALA A 165 3.50 -1.39 1.28
N ASN A 166 3.73 -1.78 2.54
CA ASN A 166 3.99 -0.89 3.66
C ASN A 166 4.89 -1.62 4.69
N TRP A 167 5.14 -1.03 5.86
CA TRP A 167 5.95 -1.62 6.94
C TRP A 167 5.55 -3.07 7.22
N TYR A 168 4.25 -3.35 7.27
CA TYR A 168 3.69 -4.68 7.25
C TYR A 168 2.86 -4.88 5.99
N THR A 169 3.09 -6.01 5.31
CA THR A 169 2.27 -6.49 4.19
C THR A 169 1.76 -7.88 4.52
N ILE A 170 0.44 -8.05 4.58
CA ILE A 170 -0.23 -9.30 4.97
C ILE A 170 -0.81 -9.95 3.70
N LEU A 171 -0.50 -11.22 3.47
CA LEU A 171 -0.90 -11.98 2.28
C LEU A 171 -1.43 -13.35 2.69
N SER A 172 -2.64 -13.70 2.27
CA SER A 172 -3.15 -15.07 2.40
C SER A 172 -2.42 -16.04 1.45
N THR A 173 -2.59 -17.34 1.69
CA THR A 173 -2.09 -18.41 0.81
C THR A 173 -2.51 -18.18 -0.66
N LYS A 174 -3.74 -17.71 -0.90
CA LYS A 174 -4.24 -17.37 -2.24
C LYS A 174 -3.33 -16.35 -2.96
N PHE A 175 -2.84 -15.33 -2.26
CA PHE A 175 -1.96 -14.32 -2.85
C PHE A 175 -0.51 -14.82 -2.95
N ILE A 176 -0.06 -15.62 -1.99
CA ILE A 176 1.26 -16.25 -2.00
C ILE A 176 1.39 -17.19 -3.21
N ASP A 177 0.36 -17.97 -3.53
CA ASP A 177 0.35 -18.89 -4.68
C ASP A 177 0.49 -18.14 -6.01
N LYS A 178 -0.15 -16.96 -6.13
CA LYS A 178 0.00 -16.09 -7.30
C LYS A 178 1.43 -15.53 -7.47
N LEU A 179 2.22 -15.51 -6.40
CA LEU A 179 3.63 -15.08 -6.39
C LEU A 179 4.62 -16.24 -6.57
N GLY A 180 4.13 -17.44 -6.87
CA GLY A 180 4.95 -18.64 -7.05
C GLY A 180 5.32 -19.33 -5.74
N GLY A 181 4.59 -19.08 -4.65
CA GLY A 181 4.77 -19.74 -3.36
C GLY A 181 5.72 -19.01 -2.41
N LEU A 182 5.72 -19.45 -1.15
CA LEU A 182 6.51 -18.83 -0.08
C LEU A 182 8.03 -18.88 -0.33
N ASP A 183 8.52 -19.96 -0.94
CA ASP A 183 9.94 -20.11 -1.27
C ASP A 183 10.40 -19.06 -2.29
N SER A 184 9.55 -18.72 -3.26
CA SER A 184 9.80 -17.67 -4.26
C SER A 184 9.94 -16.30 -3.60
N ILE A 185 8.99 -15.96 -2.71
CA ILE A 185 8.99 -14.72 -1.94
C ILE A 185 10.25 -14.64 -1.06
N THR A 186 10.54 -15.69 -0.31
CA THR A 186 11.68 -15.75 0.62
C THR A 186 12.99 -15.58 -0.14
N LYS A 187 13.17 -16.29 -1.26
CA LYS A 187 14.35 -16.17 -2.13
C LYS A 187 14.52 -14.76 -2.68
N ALA A 188 13.44 -14.12 -3.11
CA ALA A 188 13.47 -12.75 -3.65
C ALA A 188 13.89 -11.71 -2.59
N LEU A 189 13.54 -11.94 -1.33
CA LEU A 189 13.81 -11.03 -0.22
C LEU A 189 15.07 -11.38 0.59
N THR A 190 15.72 -12.51 0.31
CA THR A 190 16.88 -13.03 1.08
C THR A 190 18.05 -12.04 1.19
N LYS A 191 18.21 -11.12 0.23
CA LYS A 191 19.28 -10.11 0.25
C LYS A 191 19.03 -8.95 1.22
N HIS A 192 17.80 -8.78 1.70
CA HIS A 192 17.41 -7.70 2.60
C HIS A 192 17.32 -8.23 4.04
N THR A 193 18.36 -7.98 4.83
CA THR A 193 18.52 -8.55 6.18
C THR A 193 17.56 -7.96 7.22
N ASP A 194 16.99 -6.80 6.92
CA ASP A 194 16.02 -6.05 7.72
C ASP A 194 14.56 -6.43 7.40
N ILE A 195 14.34 -7.31 6.41
CA ILE A 195 13.00 -7.83 6.09
C ILE A 195 12.78 -9.15 6.81
N GLN A 196 11.65 -9.24 7.52
CA GLN A 196 11.25 -10.43 8.27
C GLN A 196 9.95 -11.02 7.72
N ILE A 197 9.87 -12.35 7.69
CA ILE A 197 8.73 -13.09 7.17
C ILE A 197 8.16 -13.97 8.30
N PHE A 198 6.86 -13.85 8.56
CA PHE A 198 6.16 -14.58 9.62
C PHE A 198 4.95 -15.31 9.04
N SER A 199 4.77 -16.58 9.37
CA SER A 199 3.58 -17.35 8.97
C SER A 199 2.47 -17.22 10.02
N TYR A 200 1.23 -17.06 9.55
CA TYR A 200 0.00 -17.15 10.36
C TYR A 200 -0.93 -18.20 9.74
N ASP A 201 -2.05 -18.51 10.39
CA ASP A 201 -2.91 -19.66 10.06
C ASP A 201 -3.34 -19.75 8.59
N CYS A 202 -3.47 -18.62 7.90
CA CYS A 202 -3.96 -18.56 6.51
C CYS A 202 -3.02 -17.83 5.55
N GLY A 203 -1.75 -17.60 5.92
CA GLY A 203 -0.83 -16.88 5.05
C GLY A 203 0.48 -16.42 5.70
N THR A 204 1.01 -15.33 5.17
CA THR A 204 2.30 -14.76 5.53
C THR A 204 2.19 -13.25 5.77
N ILE A 205 2.92 -12.78 6.77
CA ILE A 205 3.15 -11.38 7.08
C ILE A 205 4.61 -11.06 6.74
N ILE A 206 4.83 -10.06 5.90
CA ILE A 206 6.15 -9.53 5.56
C ILE A 206 6.32 -8.20 6.29
N ARG A 207 7.34 -8.09 7.16
CA ARG A 207 7.73 -6.84 7.81
C ARG A 207 8.95 -6.26 7.08
N ALA A 208 8.78 -5.09 6.47
CA ALA A 208 9.80 -4.41 5.70
C ALA A 208 10.57 -3.42 6.58
N GLY A 209 11.70 -3.84 7.14
CA GLY A 209 12.51 -3.02 8.05
C GLY A 209 12.14 -3.20 9.53
N ASP A 210 13.02 -2.73 10.41
CA ASP A 210 12.85 -2.85 11.86
C ASP A 210 11.84 -1.86 12.44
N TYR A 211 11.70 -0.70 11.81
CA TYR A 211 10.76 0.37 12.16
C TYR A 211 10.05 0.86 10.91
N PRO A 212 8.83 1.42 11.03
CA PRO A 212 8.19 2.01 9.88
C PRO A 212 8.92 3.29 9.47
N GLU A 213 9.10 3.46 8.17
CA GLU A 213 9.77 4.60 7.58
C GLU A 213 8.80 5.44 6.75
N LEU A 214 8.97 6.76 6.78
CA LEU A 214 8.18 7.72 5.99
C LEU A 214 8.81 8.00 4.62
N GLY A 215 10.11 7.76 4.45
CA GLY A 215 10.88 8.22 3.30
C GLY A 215 10.82 9.74 3.11
N SER A 216 11.31 10.20 1.95
CA SER A 216 11.29 11.62 1.60
C SER A 216 10.98 11.86 0.12
N GLN A 217 10.40 13.03 -0.18
CA GLN A 217 10.18 13.50 -1.54
C GLN A 217 11.48 13.66 -2.36
N GLN A 218 12.64 13.76 -1.69
CA GLN A 218 13.93 14.03 -2.33
C GLN A 218 14.64 12.78 -2.87
N GLY A 219 14.02 11.60 -2.80
CA GLY A 219 14.48 10.41 -3.51
C GLY A 219 14.73 9.17 -2.65
N ASP A 220 14.46 9.22 -1.35
CA ASP A 220 14.73 8.10 -0.43
C ASP A 220 13.44 7.36 -0.11
N ASN A 221 12.93 6.60 -1.08
CA ASN A 221 11.94 5.57 -0.75
C ASN A 221 12.60 4.53 0.17
N PRO A 222 11.92 4.05 1.23
CA PRO A 222 12.47 3.01 2.09
C PRO A 222 12.83 1.77 1.27
N GLU A 223 14.10 1.35 1.30
CA GLU A 223 14.62 0.28 0.44
C GLU A 223 13.84 -1.03 0.66
N ALA A 224 13.53 -1.35 1.92
CA ALA A 224 12.75 -2.51 2.28
C ALA A 224 11.33 -2.47 1.65
N TYR A 225 10.70 -1.29 1.58
CA TYR A 225 9.37 -1.14 1.00
C TYR A 225 9.41 -1.32 -0.52
N VAL A 226 10.46 -0.79 -1.18
CA VAL A 226 10.71 -0.99 -2.61
C VAL A 226 10.95 -2.48 -2.92
N ALA A 227 11.76 -3.16 -2.10
CA ALA A 227 12.03 -4.58 -2.25
C ALA A 227 10.75 -5.44 -2.12
N VAL A 228 9.93 -5.18 -1.11
CA VAL A 228 8.63 -5.85 -0.95
C VAL A 228 7.69 -5.50 -2.10
N ASN A 229 7.62 -4.24 -2.52
CA ASN A 229 6.80 -3.81 -3.65
C ASN A 229 7.16 -4.58 -4.94
N ARG A 230 8.45 -4.77 -5.22
CA ARG A 230 8.92 -5.52 -6.40
C ARG A 230 8.34 -6.94 -6.43
N VAL A 231 8.28 -7.61 -5.27
CA VAL A 231 7.74 -8.98 -5.16
C VAL A 231 6.23 -8.99 -5.32
N ILE A 232 5.50 -8.08 -4.67
CA ILE A 232 4.04 -8.10 -4.64
C ILE A 232 3.37 -7.36 -5.80
N LYS A 233 4.13 -6.65 -6.65
CA LYS A 233 3.62 -5.89 -7.81
C LYS A 233 2.63 -6.68 -8.68
N PRO A 234 2.83 -7.98 -8.99
CA PRO A 234 1.90 -8.76 -9.81
C PRO A 234 0.49 -8.93 -9.23
N ILE A 235 0.34 -8.78 -7.90
CA ILE A 235 -0.94 -8.93 -7.20
C ILE A 235 -1.51 -7.60 -6.70
N ARG A 236 -0.83 -6.48 -6.94
CA ARG A 236 -1.31 -5.14 -6.61
C ARG A 236 -2.46 -4.74 -7.53
N ILE A 237 -3.34 -3.90 -7.02
CA ILE A 237 -4.42 -3.30 -7.80
C ILE A 237 -3.87 -2.58 -9.05
N ALA A 238 -4.32 -3.00 -10.23
CA ALA A 238 -3.79 -2.48 -11.51
C ALA A 238 -4.44 -1.16 -11.92
N LYS A 239 -5.71 -0.95 -11.55
CA LYS A 239 -6.49 0.24 -11.88
C LYS A 239 -7.22 0.71 -10.61
N PRO A 240 -6.52 1.41 -9.71
CA PRO A 240 -7.12 1.89 -8.48
C PRO A 240 -8.08 3.04 -8.75
N ASP A 241 -9.16 3.09 -7.99
CA ASP A 241 -9.98 4.29 -7.82
C ASP A 241 -9.20 5.40 -7.10
N GLN A 242 -9.79 6.59 -7.11
CA GLN A 242 -9.26 7.77 -6.45
C GLN A 242 -9.13 7.55 -4.93
N LEU A 243 -7.99 7.93 -4.35
CA LEU A 243 -7.70 7.72 -2.92
C LEU A 243 -8.52 8.60 -1.98
N HIS A 244 -9.00 9.75 -2.48
CA HIS A 244 -9.77 10.74 -1.73
C HIS A 244 -11.06 11.11 -2.46
N THR A 245 -11.96 11.77 -1.76
CA THR A 245 -13.09 12.45 -2.38
C THR A 245 -12.74 13.91 -2.66
N TYR A 246 -13.65 14.64 -3.30
CA TYR A 246 -13.50 16.08 -3.42
C TYR A 246 -13.65 16.76 -2.05
N SER A 247 -12.73 17.66 -1.73
CA SER A 247 -12.80 18.52 -0.55
C SER A 247 -12.85 19.99 -0.93
N ALA A 248 -13.71 20.77 -0.28
CA ALA A 248 -13.78 22.22 -0.49
C ALA A 248 -12.60 22.99 0.15
N TYR A 249 -11.78 22.31 0.95
CA TYR A 249 -10.74 22.93 1.79
C TYR A 249 -9.34 22.87 1.19
N GLY A 250 -9.16 22.22 0.04
CA GLY A 250 -7.87 22.15 -0.64
C GLY A 250 -7.76 21.01 -1.64
N ASN A 251 -6.56 20.83 -2.19
CA ASN A 251 -6.27 19.74 -3.12
C ASN A 251 -6.28 18.40 -2.39
N THR A 252 -6.98 17.42 -2.96
CA THR A 252 -6.96 16.02 -2.53
C THR A 252 -6.35 15.16 -3.62
N PHE A 253 -6.14 13.86 -3.36
CA PHE A 253 -5.74 12.94 -4.41
C PHE A 253 -6.80 12.90 -5.52
N ASP A 254 -6.44 13.27 -6.75
CA ASP A 254 -7.17 13.00 -7.99
C ASP A 254 -6.77 11.64 -8.61
N GLU A 255 -7.33 11.28 -9.76
CA GLU A 255 -7.03 10.01 -10.44
C GLU A 255 -5.54 9.85 -10.75
N GLU A 256 -4.87 10.89 -11.24
CA GLU A 256 -3.45 10.82 -11.62
C GLU A 256 -2.52 10.72 -10.42
N SER A 257 -2.73 11.55 -9.41
CA SER A 257 -1.96 11.53 -8.16
C SER A 257 -2.21 10.26 -7.36
N SER A 258 -3.41 9.68 -7.43
CA SER A 258 -3.71 8.36 -6.86
C SER A 258 -2.87 7.28 -7.56
N LYS A 259 -2.86 7.24 -8.90
CA LYS A 259 -2.01 6.31 -9.67
C LYS A 259 -0.53 6.44 -9.29
N ARG A 260 -0.03 7.68 -9.18
CA ARG A 260 1.35 7.94 -8.73
C ARG A 260 1.60 7.42 -7.31
N TRP A 261 0.68 7.62 -6.37
CA TRP A 261 0.82 7.13 -5.01
C TRP A 261 0.84 5.60 -4.94
N TYR A 262 -0.04 4.92 -5.70
CA TYR A 262 0.00 3.47 -5.78
C TYR A 262 1.33 2.97 -6.36
N ALA A 263 1.86 3.63 -7.38
CA ALA A 263 3.14 3.31 -8.02
C ALA A 263 4.38 3.90 -7.30
N ARG A 264 4.25 4.51 -6.12
CA ARG A 264 5.33 5.27 -5.47
C ARG A 264 6.60 4.46 -5.19
N PHE A 265 6.46 3.16 -4.96
CA PHE A 265 7.57 2.22 -4.74
C PHE A 265 7.90 1.39 -5.98
N ASP A 266 7.22 1.64 -7.10
CA ASP A 266 7.73 1.13 -8.35
C ASP A 266 9.06 1.83 -8.56
N GLU A 267 10.11 1.03 -8.62
CA GLU A 267 11.30 1.48 -9.32
C GLU A 267 10.79 1.98 -10.66
N ALA A 268 11.21 3.21 -11.04
CA ALA A 268 11.03 3.69 -12.40
C ALA A 268 11.28 2.47 -13.26
N GLU A 269 10.28 2.07 -14.05
CA GLU A 269 10.41 0.87 -14.87
C GLU A 269 11.84 0.91 -15.36
N GLU A 270 12.56 -0.20 -15.25
CA GLU A 270 13.55 -0.39 -16.27
C GLU A 270 12.73 -0.33 -17.59
N ILE A 271 12.46 0.87 -18.12
CA ILE A 271 13.20 1.35 -19.27
C ILE A 271 14.57 0.72 -19.04
N THR A 272 14.70 -0.54 -19.49
CA THR A 272 15.91 -1.09 -20.07
C THR A 272 16.62 0.14 -20.54
N ARG A 273 17.78 0.50 -19.97
CA ARG A 273 18.56 1.70 -20.30
C ARG A 273 18.84 1.68 -21.81
N SER A 274 17.79 1.91 -22.58
CA SER A 274 17.64 1.87 -24.00
C SER A 274 17.82 3.34 -24.26
N PRO A 275 19.06 3.72 -24.58
CA PRO A 275 19.40 5.11 -24.72
C PRO A 275 18.43 5.72 -25.73
N ARG A 276 18.12 7.01 -25.57
CA ARG A 276 17.21 7.73 -26.45
C ARG A 276 17.62 7.49 -27.92
N ARG A 277 16.65 7.44 -28.85
CA ARG A 277 16.96 7.39 -30.28
C ARG A 277 17.83 8.59 -30.69
N LEU A 278 18.86 8.36 -31.49
CA LEU A 278 19.82 9.40 -31.90
C LEU A 278 19.59 9.78 -33.36
N ALA A 279 19.71 11.07 -33.67
CA ALA A 279 19.71 11.53 -35.06
C ALA A 279 21.11 11.34 -35.68
N ALA A 280 21.19 11.22 -37.01
CA ALA A 280 22.48 11.27 -37.68
C ALA A 280 23.23 12.58 -37.37
N GLY A 281 24.54 12.48 -37.15
CA GLY A 281 25.39 13.58 -36.68
C GLY A 281 25.49 13.71 -35.16
N GLU A 282 24.62 13.05 -34.38
CA GLU A 282 24.75 13.02 -32.91
C GLU A 282 25.80 12.00 -32.46
N HIS A 283 26.40 12.23 -31.28
CA HIS A 283 27.35 11.31 -30.66
C HIS A 283 26.61 10.17 -29.95
N CYS A 284 27.09 8.94 -30.15
CA CYS A 284 26.58 7.72 -29.55
C CYS A 284 26.64 7.82 -28.02
N SER A 285 25.48 7.67 -27.37
CA SER A 285 25.35 7.87 -25.92
C SER A 285 25.86 6.69 -25.10
N VAL A 286 25.77 5.46 -25.63
CA VAL A 286 26.22 4.21 -24.99
C VAL A 286 26.77 3.25 -26.04
N ALA A 287 27.90 2.61 -25.73
CA ALA A 287 28.54 1.64 -26.62
C ALA A 287 27.73 0.34 -26.73
N GLY A 288 27.49 -0.16 -27.95
CA GLY A 288 26.77 -1.40 -28.22
C GLY A 288 26.07 -1.36 -29.58
N PHE A 289 25.07 -2.19 -29.80
CA PHE A 289 24.39 -2.31 -31.09
C PHE A 289 23.26 -1.31 -31.24
N TRP A 290 23.23 -0.66 -32.38
CA TRP A 290 22.18 0.24 -32.82
C TRP A 290 21.71 -0.17 -34.21
N TYR A 291 20.47 0.12 -34.58
CA TYR A 291 19.94 -0.11 -35.93
C TYR A 291 19.22 1.13 -36.44
N SER A 292 19.09 1.23 -37.76
CA SER A 292 18.32 2.29 -38.41
C SER A 292 17.38 1.72 -39.47
N PRO A 293 16.08 2.10 -39.47
CA PRO A 293 15.16 1.80 -40.57
C PRO A 293 15.64 2.33 -41.92
N ALA A 294 16.44 3.40 -41.92
CA ALA A 294 17.03 3.98 -43.11
C ALA A 294 18.07 3.07 -43.80
N ASN A 295 18.50 2.00 -43.12
CA ASN A 295 19.37 0.96 -43.66
C ASN A 295 18.79 -0.44 -43.39
N ASN A 296 17.51 -0.64 -43.72
CA ASN A 296 16.82 -1.94 -43.62
C ASN A 296 16.92 -2.60 -42.23
N ASN A 297 17.00 -1.81 -41.15
CA ASN A 297 17.17 -2.28 -39.78
C ASN A 297 18.42 -3.14 -39.53
N VAL A 298 19.47 -2.98 -40.34
CA VAL A 298 20.76 -3.66 -40.09
C VAL A 298 21.34 -3.15 -38.76
N ARG A 299 21.70 -4.09 -37.88
CA ARG A 299 22.37 -3.80 -36.61
C ARG A 299 23.84 -3.49 -36.85
N GLN A 300 24.32 -2.41 -36.26
CA GLN A 300 25.72 -1.98 -36.28
C GLN A 300 26.17 -1.64 -34.87
N ARG A 301 27.40 -2.04 -34.51
CA ARG A 301 27.99 -1.74 -33.20
C ARG A 301 28.70 -0.39 -33.22
N PHE A 302 28.44 0.44 -32.23
CA PHE A 302 29.07 1.74 -32.02
C PHE A 302 29.79 1.79 -30.68
N LYS A 303 30.84 2.61 -30.60
CA LYS A 303 31.45 3.00 -29.32
C LYS A 303 30.79 4.28 -28.80
N GLN A 304 30.79 4.45 -27.49
CA GLN A 304 30.33 5.69 -26.88
C GLN A 304 31.16 6.87 -27.41
N GLY A 305 30.49 7.95 -27.81
CA GLY A 305 31.08 9.14 -28.42
C GLY A 305 31.24 9.08 -29.95
N GLU A 306 31.03 7.94 -30.60
CA GLU A 306 31.09 7.81 -32.06
C GLU A 306 29.93 8.54 -32.75
N VAL A 307 30.18 9.21 -33.87
CA VAL A 307 29.14 9.98 -34.58
C VAL A 307 28.22 9.04 -35.36
N MET A 308 26.91 9.19 -35.17
CA MET A 308 25.90 8.38 -35.85
C MET A 308 25.85 8.72 -37.35
N PRO A 309 26.04 7.74 -38.26
CA PRO A 309 26.12 8.00 -39.69
C PRO A 309 24.75 8.33 -40.30
N GLU A 310 24.79 9.07 -41.41
CA GLU A 310 23.62 9.45 -42.20
C GLU A 310 23.52 8.58 -43.46
N PHE A 311 22.33 8.09 -43.79
CA PHE A 311 22.06 7.39 -45.05
C PHE A 311 21.31 8.32 -46.02
N LYS A 312 22.06 8.94 -46.95
CA LYS A 312 21.54 9.94 -47.90
C LYS A 312 20.62 9.37 -48.98
N GLU A 313 20.61 8.06 -49.19
CA GLU A 313 19.83 7.37 -50.21
C GLU A 313 18.58 6.66 -49.67
N SER A 314 18.21 6.94 -48.42
CA SER A 314 17.06 6.31 -47.76
C SER A 314 15.73 6.94 -48.17
N SER A 315 14.74 6.10 -48.48
CA SER A 315 13.34 6.49 -48.73
C SER A 315 12.58 6.94 -47.46
N TRP A 316 13.22 6.89 -46.29
CA TRP A 316 12.60 7.14 -44.98
C TRP A 316 12.82 8.56 -44.40
N GLY A 317 13.45 9.47 -45.16
CA GLY A 317 13.75 10.82 -44.68
C GLY A 317 14.97 10.88 -43.76
N ALA A 318 14.94 11.72 -42.71
CA ALA A 318 16.06 11.90 -41.79
C ALA A 318 16.47 10.58 -41.10
N THR A 319 17.77 10.31 -41.01
CA THR A 319 18.29 9.05 -40.43
C THR A 319 18.24 9.11 -38.90
N PHE A 320 17.55 8.13 -38.29
CA PHE A 320 17.51 7.92 -36.84
C PHE A 320 18.02 6.54 -36.47
N TRP A 321 18.71 6.46 -35.33
CA TRP A 321 19.32 5.26 -34.76
C TRP A 321 18.62 4.86 -33.47
N TYR A 322 18.37 3.56 -33.33
CA TYR A 322 17.66 2.94 -32.22
C TYR A 322 18.54 1.88 -31.57
N TRP A 323 18.59 1.87 -30.24
CA TRP A 323 19.39 0.91 -29.49
C TRP A 323 18.84 -0.52 -29.59
N SER A 324 19.74 -1.49 -29.62
CA SER A 324 19.44 -2.91 -29.82
C SER A 324 20.11 -3.84 -28.79
N GLY A 325 20.83 -3.31 -27.80
CA GLY A 325 21.53 -4.09 -26.78
C GLY A 325 23.05 -4.13 -26.91
N GLU A 326 23.73 -4.71 -25.92
CA GLU A 326 25.21 -4.80 -25.86
C GLU A 326 25.80 -5.95 -26.68
N GLU A 327 25.00 -6.96 -27.00
CA GLU A 327 25.35 -8.20 -27.73
C GLU A 327 24.45 -8.47 -28.95
#